data_AF-A0A2T2UMC4-F1
#
_entry.id   AF-A0A2T2UMC4-F1
#
_cell.length_a   1.000
_cell.length_b   1.000
_cell.length_c   1.000
_cell.angle_alpha   90.00
_cell.angle_beta   90.00
_cell.angle_gamma   90.00
#
_symmetry.space_group_name_H-M   'P 1'
#
loop_
_entity.id
_entity.type
_entity.pdbx_description
1 polymer ?
#
loop_
_entity_poly.entity_id
_entity_poly.type
_entity_poly.pdbx_seq_one_letter_code
_entity_poly.pdbx_strand_id
1 'polypeptide(L)'
;MSAAAAPDLTVEGDFANPASESHVFGQRARAAVEHAREQLAGALGGEPREVVFTSGATESNNLALKGAAQFLRDRGRHLVVGATEHKAVLDTAEALELAGFEVTRVAPDGEGRITPEAVAASMRADTVLVSVMHANNETGVINDIAGIGETAREHGARCHVDAAQTAGKLALNVAARQDGEPVHWGDPRARIPEKGEA
;
A
#
# COMPACT_ATOMS: atom_id res chain seq x y z
N MET A 1 15.82 -9.65 -2.18
CA MET A 1 16.44 -8.32 -2.43
C MET A 1 17.02 -7.83 -1.12
N SER A 2 18.36 -7.77 -1.03
CA SER A 2 19.04 -7.15 0.12
C SER A 2 19.08 -5.65 -0.13
N ALA A 3 18.33 -4.86 0.64
CA ALA A 3 18.53 -3.42 0.67
C ALA A 3 19.86 -3.16 1.38
N ALA A 4 20.90 -2.88 0.60
CA ALA A 4 22.21 -2.54 1.13
C ALA A 4 22.18 -1.12 1.73
N ALA A 5 21.60 -0.98 2.93
CA ALA A 5 21.71 0.24 3.75
C ALA A 5 23.04 0.30 4.54
N ALA A 6 23.85 -0.77 4.49
CA ALA A 6 25.06 -0.90 5.30
C ALA A 6 26.30 -0.11 4.83
N PRO A 7 26.54 0.19 3.53
CA PRO A 7 27.73 0.95 3.14
C PRO A 7 27.63 2.45 3.48
N ASP A 8 26.42 3.02 3.53
CA ASP A 8 26.20 4.48 3.60
C ASP A 8 26.42 5.08 4.99
N LEU A 9 26.48 4.26 6.05
CA LEU A 9 26.70 4.73 7.43
C LEU A 9 28.19 4.77 7.82
N THR A 10 29.09 4.56 6.87
CA THR A 10 30.54 4.66 7.08
C THR A 10 31.08 5.99 6.55
N VAL A 11 32.27 6.39 7.00
CA VAL A 11 32.94 7.62 6.50
C VAL A 11 33.23 7.54 5.00
N GLU A 12 33.27 6.33 4.44
CA GLU A 12 33.48 6.05 3.02
C GLU A 12 32.17 6.03 2.22
N GLY A 13 31.02 6.04 2.89
CA GLY A 13 29.68 5.99 2.30
C GLY A 13 29.01 7.36 2.14
N ASP A 14 27.76 7.36 1.67
CA ASP A 14 26.95 8.56 1.48
C ASP A 14 26.21 8.97 2.76
N PHE A 15 26.98 9.29 3.81
CA PHE A 15 26.51 9.48 5.20
C PHE A 15 25.80 10.80 5.51
N ALA A 16 25.86 11.78 4.60
CA ALA A 16 25.41 13.14 4.89
C ALA A 16 23.87 13.25 4.83
N ASN A 17 23.35 14.38 5.31
CA ASN A 17 21.93 14.65 5.23
C ASN A 17 21.51 14.94 3.76
N PRO A 18 20.60 14.17 3.15
CA PRO A 18 20.15 14.36 1.76
C PRO A 18 19.42 15.69 1.53
N ALA A 19 18.96 16.36 2.59
CA ALA A 19 18.37 17.70 2.50
C ALA A 19 19.42 18.82 2.32
N SER A 20 20.72 18.51 2.45
CA SER A 20 21.80 19.51 2.32
C SER A 20 22.27 19.63 0.87
N GLU A 21 21.59 20.47 0.09
CA GLU A 21 21.85 20.60 -1.36
C GLU A 21 23.10 21.41 -1.70
N SER A 22 23.64 22.15 -0.73
CA SER A 22 24.75 23.10 -0.93
C SER A 22 26.13 22.47 -1.01
N HIS A 23 26.28 21.17 -0.72
CA HIS A 23 27.57 20.50 -0.74
C HIS A 23 27.49 19.08 -1.31
N VAL A 24 28.62 18.62 -1.86
CA VAL A 24 28.72 17.34 -2.59
C VAL A 24 28.23 16.14 -1.78
N PHE A 25 28.52 16.08 -0.47
CA PHE A 25 28.09 14.94 0.35
C PHE A 25 26.55 14.84 0.47
N GLY A 26 25.83 15.96 0.60
CA GLY A 26 24.37 15.94 0.68
C GLY A 26 23.73 15.67 -0.68
N GLN A 27 24.33 16.15 -1.76
CA GLN A 27 23.93 15.79 -3.13
C GLN A 27 24.08 14.28 -3.40
N ARG A 28 25.17 13.66 -2.93
CA ARG A 28 25.37 12.21 -3.02
C ARG A 28 24.34 11.43 -2.20
N ALA A 29 24.12 11.81 -0.94
CA ALA A 29 23.08 11.20 -0.11
C ALA A 29 21.68 11.34 -0.73
N ARG A 30 21.37 12.49 -1.33
CA ARG A 30 20.12 12.69 -2.08
C ARG A 30 20.02 11.75 -3.27
N ALA A 31 21.08 11.60 -4.05
CA ALA A 31 21.12 10.69 -5.18
C ALA A 31 20.90 9.23 -4.75
N ALA A 32 21.48 8.80 -3.61
CA ALA A 32 21.25 7.47 -3.06
C ALA A 32 19.78 7.24 -2.67
N VAL A 33 19.13 8.21 -2.01
CA VAL A 33 17.70 8.13 -1.65
C VAL A 33 16.81 8.08 -2.89
N GLU A 34 17.08 8.91 -3.90
CA GLU A 34 16.30 8.89 -5.14
C GLU A 34 16.51 7.60 -5.95
N HIS A 35 17.73 7.04 -5.95
CA HIS A 35 17.97 5.74 -6.55
C HIS A 35 17.20 4.62 -5.85
N ALA A 36 17.16 4.61 -4.51
CA ALA A 36 16.35 3.65 -3.76
C ALA A 36 14.84 3.82 -4.07
N ARG A 37 14.38 5.06 -4.25
CA ARG A 37 13.00 5.38 -4.65
C ARG A 37 12.66 4.80 -6.02
N GLU A 38 13.56 4.96 -6.99
CA GLU A 38 13.43 4.39 -8.35
C GLU A 38 13.37 2.86 -8.33
N GLN A 39 14.22 2.23 -7.52
CA GLN A 39 14.22 0.77 -7.36
C GLN A 39 12.90 0.26 -6.77
N LEU A 40 12.38 0.91 -5.72
CA LEU A 40 11.10 0.55 -5.12
C LEU A 40 9.93 0.75 -6.07
N ALA A 41 9.90 1.90 -6.77
CA ALA A 41 8.85 2.19 -7.75
C ALA A 41 8.85 1.14 -8.88
N GLY A 42 10.03 0.85 -9.45
CA GLY A 42 10.17 -0.17 -10.49
C GLY A 42 9.75 -1.56 -10.03
N ALA A 43 10.09 -1.96 -8.80
CA ALA A 43 9.70 -3.25 -8.23
C ALA A 43 8.19 -3.39 -8.00
N LEU A 44 7.48 -2.26 -7.87
CA LEU A 44 6.03 -2.20 -7.67
C LEU A 44 5.29 -1.76 -8.93
N GLY A 45 5.97 -1.57 -10.06
CA GLY A 45 5.37 -1.10 -11.31
C GLY A 45 4.87 0.35 -11.30
N GLY A 46 5.24 1.15 -10.30
CA GLY A 46 4.82 2.55 -10.14
C GLY A 46 5.86 3.58 -10.60
N GLU A 47 5.54 4.85 -10.40
CA GLU A 47 6.46 5.96 -10.62
C GLU A 47 7.18 6.39 -9.33
N PRO A 48 8.44 6.87 -9.38
CA PRO A 48 9.18 7.29 -8.18
C PRO A 48 8.42 8.29 -7.31
N ARG A 49 7.69 9.24 -7.92
CA ARG A 49 6.90 10.25 -7.20
C ARG A 49 5.74 9.69 -6.37
N GLU A 50 5.34 8.44 -6.62
CA GLU A 50 4.29 7.74 -5.87
C GLU A 50 4.83 7.06 -4.61
N VAL A 51 6.15 6.93 -4.47
CA VAL A 51 6.81 6.33 -3.31
C VAL A 51 7.05 7.38 -2.25
N VAL A 52 6.44 7.20 -1.08
CA VAL A 52 6.71 7.99 0.14
C VAL A 52 7.43 7.10 1.15
N PHE A 53 8.62 7.52 1.57
CA PHE A 53 9.35 6.83 2.63
C PHE A 53 8.73 7.15 4.00
N THR A 54 8.46 6.10 4.77
CA THR A 54 8.00 6.16 6.17
C THR A 54 8.95 5.30 7.02
N SER A 55 8.80 5.36 8.35
CA SER A 55 9.56 4.51 9.28
C SER A 55 9.17 3.03 9.24
N GLY A 56 8.07 2.66 8.56
CA GLY A 56 7.64 1.27 8.38
C GLY A 56 6.15 1.13 8.10
N ALA A 57 5.70 -0.12 7.94
CA ALA A 57 4.31 -0.45 7.57
C ALA A 57 3.26 0.14 8.54
N THR A 58 3.56 0.17 9.85
CA THR A 58 2.65 0.77 10.84
C THR A 58 2.40 2.25 10.55
N GLU A 59 3.46 3.02 10.23
CA GLU A 59 3.32 4.43 9.86
C GLU A 59 2.64 4.57 8.50
N SER A 60 2.99 3.74 7.51
CA SER A 60 2.36 3.75 6.18
C SER A 60 0.85 3.52 6.26
N ASN A 61 0.41 2.52 7.03
CA ASN A 61 -1.02 2.24 7.23
C ASN A 61 -1.72 3.44 7.91
N ASN A 62 -1.10 4.02 8.94
CA ASN A 62 -1.63 5.21 9.61
C ASN A 62 -1.76 6.40 8.65
N LEU A 63 -0.71 6.67 7.89
CA LEU A 63 -0.64 7.77 6.93
C LEU A 63 -1.69 7.60 5.84
N ALA A 64 -1.81 6.41 5.26
CA ALA A 64 -2.76 6.11 4.20
C ALA A 64 -4.20 6.23 4.66
N LEU A 65 -4.58 5.58 5.77
CA LEU A 65 -5.95 5.60 6.28
C LEU A 65 -6.34 6.99 6.77
N LYS A 66 -5.54 7.59 7.66
CA LYS A 66 -5.88 8.91 8.24
C LYS A 66 -5.82 9.99 7.18
N GLY A 67 -4.80 9.98 6.33
CA GLY A 67 -4.64 10.95 5.25
C GLY A 67 -5.79 10.89 4.25
N ALA A 68 -6.12 9.70 3.74
CA ALA A 68 -7.22 9.54 2.78
C ALA A 68 -8.58 9.89 3.40
N ALA A 69 -8.88 9.38 4.61
CA ALA A 69 -10.14 9.66 5.28
C ALA A 69 -10.33 11.15 5.57
N GLN A 70 -9.28 11.84 6.06
CA GLN A 70 -9.35 13.27 6.33
C GLN A 70 -9.49 14.09 5.04
N PHE A 71 -8.74 13.75 3.99
CA PHE A 71 -8.81 14.44 2.70
C PHE A 71 -10.18 14.29 2.03
N LEU A 72 -10.83 13.13 2.20
CA LEU A 72 -12.13 12.82 1.57
C LEU A 72 -13.33 13.08 2.48
N ARG A 73 -13.11 13.65 3.68
CA ARG A 73 -14.14 13.84 4.72
C ARG A 73 -15.41 14.55 4.24
N ASP A 74 -15.26 15.50 3.32
CA ASP A 74 -16.39 16.27 2.79
C ASP A 74 -17.21 15.49 1.74
N ARG A 75 -16.60 14.46 1.13
CA ARG A 75 -17.30 13.53 0.22
C ARG A 75 -18.06 12.43 0.96
N GLY A 76 -17.61 12.07 2.16
CA GLY A 76 -18.19 11.01 2.96
C GLY A 76 -17.32 10.67 4.16
N ARG A 77 -17.90 9.93 5.11
CA ARG A 77 -17.24 9.58 6.37
C ARG A 77 -17.27 8.10 6.66
N HIS A 78 -17.53 7.29 5.64
CA HIS A 78 -17.61 5.85 5.78
C HIS A 78 -16.38 5.13 5.22
N LEU A 79 -15.85 4.20 6.00
CA LEU A 79 -14.76 3.31 5.62
C LEU A 79 -15.22 1.85 5.70
N VAL A 80 -14.73 1.02 4.79
CA VAL A 80 -14.87 -0.43 4.84
C VAL A 80 -13.50 -1.04 5.13
N VAL A 81 -13.38 -1.87 6.17
CA VAL A 81 -12.10 -2.42 6.63
C VAL A 81 -12.26 -3.94 6.84
N GLY A 82 -11.26 -4.74 6.52
CA GLY A 82 -11.26 -6.17 6.88
C GLY A 82 -11.31 -6.37 8.41
N ALA A 83 -12.06 -7.35 8.90
CA ALA A 83 -12.13 -7.63 10.35
C ALA A 83 -10.86 -8.31 10.89
N THR A 84 -10.09 -8.96 10.01
CA THR A 84 -8.86 -9.70 10.34
C THR A 84 -7.60 -8.91 9.97
N GLU A 85 -7.70 -7.58 9.90
CA GLU A 85 -6.58 -6.70 9.56
C GLU A 85 -5.48 -6.69 10.65
N HIS A 86 -4.27 -6.27 10.28
CA HIS A 86 -3.20 -6.06 11.26
C HIS A 86 -3.58 -4.92 12.21
N LYS A 87 -3.08 -4.96 13.45
CA LYS A 87 -3.39 -3.95 14.49
C LYS A 87 -3.15 -2.51 14.03
N ALA A 88 -2.13 -2.28 13.22
CA ALA A 88 -1.86 -0.96 12.64
C ALA A 88 -3.02 -0.38 11.82
N VAL A 89 -3.81 -1.23 11.15
CA VAL A 89 -5.02 -0.83 10.40
C VAL A 89 -6.22 -0.77 11.34
N LEU A 90 -6.44 -1.81 12.17
CA LEU A 90 -7.60 -1.87 13.08
C LEU A 90 -7.61 -0.73 14.10
N ASP A 91 -6.51 -0.50 14.80
CA ASP A 91 -6.40 0.56 15.81
C ASP A 91 -6.47 1.96 15.15
N THR A 92 -6.02 2.08 13.89
CA THR A 92 -6.20 3.31 13.11
C THR A 92 -7.66 3.55 12.75
N ALA A 93 -8.38 2.50 12.35
CA ALA A 93 -9.81 2.58 12.07
C ALA A 93 -10.61 2.96 13.33
N GLU A 94 -10.28 2.38 14.48
CA GLU A 94 -10.86 2.76 15.78
C GLU A 94 -10.59 4.23 16.12
N ALA A 95 -9.37 4.72 15.88
CA ALA A 95 -9.06 6.13 16.07
C ALA A 95 -9.86 7.05 15.12
N LEU A 96 -10.16 6.60 13.90
CA LEU A 96 -11.03 7.33 12.97
C LEU A 96 -12.49 7.30 13.41
N GLU A 97 -12.98 6.20 13.98
CA GLU A 97 -14.33 6.14 14.58
C GLU A 97 -14.48 7.18 15.70
N LEU A 98 -13.50 7.25 16.61
CA LEU A 98 -13.46 8.27 17.65
C LEU A 98 -13.40 9.70 17.10
N ALA A 99 -12.88 9.88 15.88
CA ALA A 99 -12.83 11.16 15.17
C ALA A 99 -14.10 11.47 14.35
N GLY A 100 -15.15 10.65 14.48
CA GLY A 100 -16.46 10.84 13.86
C GLY A 100 -16.57 10.29 12.43
N PHE A 101 -15.76 9.30 12.08
CA PHE A 101 -15.99 8.44 10.92
C PHE A 101 -16.82 7.21 11.32
N GLU A 102 -17.42 6.56 10.34
CA GLU A 102 -18.08 5.27 10.50
C GLU A 102 -17.22 4.20 9.82
N VAL A 103 -17.02 3.06 10.50
CA VAL A 103 -16.23 1.95 9.97
C VAL A 103 -17.07 0.68 9.95
N THR A 104 -17.34 0.15 8.76
CA THR A 104 -17.86 -1.22 8.60
C THR A 104 -16.69 -2.20 8.51
N ARG A 105 -16.71 -3.20 9.40
CA ARG A 105 -15.73 -4.29 9.43
C ARG A 105 -16.28 -5.52 8.71
N VAL A 106 -15.62 -5.96 7.65
CA VAL A 106 -16.03 -7.11 6.82
C VAL A 106 -15.44 -8.39 7.41
N ALA A 107 -16.31 -9.33 7.78
CA ALA A 107 -15.86 -10.64 8.25
C ALA A 107 -15.31 -11.48 7.08
N PRO A 108 -14.27 -12.30 7.31
CA PRO A 108 -13.84 -13.26 6.31
C PRO A 108 -14.86 -14.37 6.10
N ASP A 109 -14.79 -15.02 4.94
CA ASP A 109 -15.53 -16.24 4.64
C ASP A 109 -14.97 -17.47 5.40
N GLY A 110 -15.54 -18.64 5.11
CA GLY A 110 -15.10 -19.91 5.73
C GLY A 110 -13.66 -20.32 5.38
N GLU A 111 -13.04 -19.71 4.36
CA GLU A 111 -11.64 -19.92 3.97
C GLU A 111 -10.70 -18.85 4.56
N GLY A 112 -11.24 -17.87 5.29
CA GLY A 112 -10.46 -16.78 5.87
C GLY A 112 -10.23 -15.60 4.92
N ARG A 113 -10.90 -15.57 3.76
CA ARG A 113 -10.74 -14.51 2.74
C ARG A 113 -11.76 -13.40 2.93
N ILE A 114 -11.34 -12.16 2.69
CA ILE A 114 -12.25 -11.05 2.43
C ILE A 114 -12.53 -11.02 0.93
N THR A 115 -13.78 -11.22 0.52
CA THR A 115 -14.13 -11.30 -0.91
C THR A 115 -14.58 -9.94 -1.47
N PRO A 116 -14.40 -9.70 -2.79
CA PRO A 116 -14.91 -8.49 -3.45
C PRO A 116 -16.42 -8.28 -3.24
N GLU A 117 -17.21 -9.34 -3.19
CA GLU A 117 -18.67 -9.29 -2.99
C GLU A 117 -19.03 -8.85 -1.58
N ALA A 118 -18.31 -9.37 -0.57
CA ALA A 118 -18.52 -8.99 0.83
C ALA A 118 -18.14 -7.51 1.06
N VAL A 119 -17.08 -7.04 0.40
CA VAL A 119 -16.73 -5.61 0.37
C VAL A 119 -17.84 -4.81 -0.29
N ALA A 120 -18.28 -5.17 -1.50
CA ALA A 120 -19.32 -4.46 -2.24
C ALA A 120 -20.62 -4.33 -1.43
N ALA A 121 -21.06 -5.42 -0.80
CA ALA A 121 -22.26 -5.45 0.03
C ALA A 121 -22.17 -4.55 1.27
N SER A 122 -20.94 -4.24 1.71
CA SER A 122 -20.66 -3.35 2.84
C SER A 122 -20.51 -1.89 2.41
N MET A 123 -20.40 -1.60 1.11
CA MET A 123 -20.26 -0.24 0.61
C MET A 123 -21.58 0.52 0.64
N ARG A 124 -21.47 1.84 0.75
CA ARG A 124 -22.56 2.81 0.76
C ARG A 124 -22.23 3.96 -0.19
N ALA A 125 -23.22 4.79 -0.48
CA ALA A 125 -23.03 5.96 -1.32
C ALA A 125 -21.99 6.97 -0.77
N ASP A 126 -21.75 6.95 0.55
CA ASP A 126 -20.78 7.80 1.24
C ASP A 126 -19.47 7.08 1.61
N THR A 127 -19.23 5.86 1.11
CA THR A 127 -17.96 5.15 1.33
C THR A 127 -16.82 5.88 0.61
N VAL A 128 -15.79 6.27 1.35
CA VAL A 128 -14.62 6.99 0.79
C VAL A 128 -13.37 6.13 0.70
N LEU A 129 -13.25 5.08 1.52
CA LEU A 129 -12.07 4.24 1.59
C LEU A 129 -12.42 2.79 1.91
N VAL A 130 -11.79 1.86 1.19
CA VAL A 130 -11.74 0.43 1.48
C VAL A 130 -10.30 0.08 1.90
N SER A 131 -10.12 -0.68 2.98
CA SER A 131 -8.81 -1.17 3.42
C SER A 131 -8.86 -2.68 3.67
N VAL A 132 -8.11 -3.43 2.86
CA VAL A 132 -7.94 -4.89 3.01
C VAL A 132 -6.49 -5.25 2.75
N MET A 133 -5.85 -5.95 3.67
CA MET A 133 -4.49 -6.43 3.49
C MET A 133 -4.40 -7.49 2.40
N HIS A 134 -3.25 -7.57 1.74
CA HIS A 134 -3.06 -8.53 0.66
C HIS A 134 -2.95 -9.97 1.16
N ALA A 135 -2.14 -10.21 2.19
CA ALA A 135 -2.04 -11.52 2.82
C ALA A 135 -2.08 -11.41 4.34
N ASN A 136 -2.92 -12.23 4.96
CA ASN A 136 -3.09 -12.28 6.40
C ASN A 136 -1.78 -12.68 7.11
N ASN A 137 -1.36 -11.88 8.09
CA ASN A 137 -0.11 -12.11 8.82
C ASN A 137 -0.15 -13.32 9.77
N GLU A 138 -1.32 -13.85 10.10
CA GLU A 138 -1.49 -15.00 11.00
C GLU A 138 -1.71 -16.29 10.21
N THR A 139 -2.55 -16.25 9.17
CA THR A 139 -2.96 -17.46 8.42
C THR A 139 -2.26 -17.59 7.06
N GLY A 140 -1.69 -16.51 6.52
CA GLY A 140 -1.12 -16.47 5.18
C GLY A 140 -2.14 -16.46 4.05
N VAL A 141 -3.45 -16.40 4.35
CA VAL A 141 -4.52 -16.32 3.34
C VAL A 141 -4.33 -15.06 2.50
N ILE A 142 -4.41 -15.22 1.17
CA ILE A 142 -4.27 -14.14 0.18
C ILE A 142 -5.67 -13.69 -0.27
N ASN A 143 -5.94 -12.39 -0.16
CA ASN A 143 -7.17 -11.75 -0.62
C ASN A 143 -7.06 -11.32 -2.09
N ASP A 144 -8.18 -11.34 -2.82
CA ASP A 144 -8.26 -10.82 -4.20
C ASP A 144 -8.31 -9.29 -4.19
N ILE A 145 -7.14 -8.67 -4.01
CA ILE A 145 -7.01 -7.21 -3.98
C ILE A 145 -7.29 -6.55 -5.33
N ALA A 146 -7.17 -7.27 -6.45
CA ALA A 146 -7.54 -6.76 -7.77
C ALA A 146 -9.06 -6.60 -7.87
N GLY A 147 -9.81 -7.65 -7.52
CA GLY A 147 -11.27 -7.60 -7.45
C GLY A 147 -11.77 -6.57 -6.43
N ILE A 148 -11.18 -6.52 -5.24
CA ILE A 148 -11.53 -5.51 -4.23
C ILE A 148 -11.24 -4.09 -4.71
N GLY A 149 -10.11 -3.87 -5.38
CA GLY A 149 -9.75 -2.59 -5.97
C GLY A 149 -10.71 -2.15 -7.07
N GLU A 150 -11.15 -3.09 -7.92
CA GLU A 150 -12.18 -2.86 -8.93
C GLU A 150 -13.52 -2.48 -8.31
N THR A 151 -14.00 -3.25 -7.33
CA THR A 151 -15.21 -2.95 -6.56
C THR A 151 -15.17 -1.55 -5.94
N ALA A 152 -14.05 -1.21 -5.28
CA ALA A 152 -13.89 0.11 -4.65
C ALA A 152 -13.90 1.25 -5.70
N ARG A 153 -13.23 1.06 -6.83
CA ARG A 153 -13.15 2.01 -7.94
C ARG A 153 -14.53 2.25 -8.57
N GLU A 154 -15.30 1.19 -8.82
CA GLU A 154 -16.65 1.28 -9.39
C GLU A 154 -17.61 2.07 -8.48
N HIS A 155 -17.43 1.96 -7.17
CA HIS A 155 -18.18 2.76 -6.18
C HIS A 155 -17.60 4.17 -5.94
N GLY A 156 -16.48 4.53 -6.57
CA GLY A 156 -15.83 5.84 -6.40
C GLY A 156 -15.07 6.02 -5.09
N ALA A 157 -14.80 4.93 -4.35
CA ALA A 157 -13.98 4.89 -3.15
C ALA A 157 -12.50 4.67 -3.49
N ARG A 158 -11.60 5.03 -2.56
CA ARG A 158 -10.18 4.65 -2.64
C ARG A 158 -9.99 3.22 -2.11
N CYS A 159 -8.96 2.53 -2.60
CA CYS A 159 -8.54 1.23 -2.08
C CYS A 159 -7.15 1.37 -1.45
N HIS A 160 -7.03 0.93 -0.21
CA HIS A 160 -5.76 0.78 0.51
C HIS A 160 -5.49 -0.72 0.69
N VAL A 161 -4.24 -1.11 0.48
CA VAL A 161 -3.77 -2.49 0.65
C VAL A 161 -2.54 -2.50 1.55
N ASP A 162 -2.66 -3.16 2.70
CA ASP A 162 -1.47 -3.52 3.49
C ASP A 162 -0.78 -4.72 2.81
N ALA A 163 0.33 -4.45 2.14
CA ALA A 163 1.13 -5.44 1.44
C ALA A 163 2.38 -5.88 2.22
N ALA A 164 2.51 -5.57 3.52
CA ALA A 164 3.73 -5.82 4.29
C ALA A 164 4.17 -7.30 4.26
N GLN A 165 3.22 -8.24 4.20
CA GLN A 165 3.52 -9.67 4.13
C GLN A 165 3.82 -10.19 2.72
N THR A 166 3.52 -9.42 1.68
CA THR A 166 3.61 -9.87 0.28
C THR A 166 4.64 -9.10 -0.55
N ALA A 167 4.97 -7.87 -0.16
CA ALA A 167 5.99 -7.06 -0.81
C ALA A 167 7.33 -7.81 -0.84
N GLY A 168 7.87 -7.99 -2.05
CA GLY A 168 9.10 -8.75 -2.29
C GLY A 168 8.96 -10.28 -2.22
N LYS A 169 7.75 -10.82 -1.98
CA LYS A 169 7.45 -12.26 -2.00
C LYS A 169 6.51 -12.64 -3.15
N LEU A 170 5.54 -11.79 -3.44
CA LEU A 170 4.60 -11.93 -4.55
C LEU A 170 4.77 -10.77 -5.52
N ALA A 171 4.44 -10.99 -6.79
CA ALA A 171 4.37 -9.91 -7.75
C ALA A 171 3.26 -8.92 -7.34
N LEU A 172 3.62 -7.64 -7.27
CA LEU A 172 2.72 -6.53 -7.00
C LEU A 172 2.89 -5.50 -8.11
N ASN A 173 1.78 -4.92 -8.56
CA ASN A 173 1.82 -3.86 -9.55
C ASN A 173 0.79 -2.78 -9.21
N VAL A 174 1.26 -1.67 -8.65
CA VAL A 174 0.40 -0.56 -8.22
C VAL A 174 -0.11 0.31 -9.37
N ALA A 175 0.42 0.13 -10.59
CA ALA A 175 -0.05 0.90 -11.73
C ALA A 175 -1.50 0.58 -12.06
N ALA A 176 -2.25 1.63 -12.35
CA ALA A 176 -3.54 1.49 -13.00
C ALA A 176 -3.33 0.86 -14.38
N ARG A 177 -4.11 -0.18 -14.68
CA ARG A 177 -4.19 -0.89 -15.96
C ARG A 177 -3.96 0.08 -17.13
N GLN A 178 -2.84 -0.06 -17.85
CA GLN A 178 -2.62 0.70 -19.10
C GLN A 178 -3.02 -0.09 -20.35
N ASP A 179 -2.88 -1.42 -20.38
CA ASP A 179 -2.86 -2.12 -21.69
C ASP A 179 -3.76 -3.36 -21.82
N GLY A 180 -4.79 -3.52 -20.99
CA GLY A 180 -5.78 -4.61 -21.15
C GLY A 180 -5.28 -6.02 -20.79
N GLU A 181 -3.98 -6.23 -20.56
CA GLU A 181 -3.44 -7.47 -20.04
C GLU A 181 -3.83 -7.70 -18.57
N PRO A 182 -4.06 -8.96 -18.12
CA PRO A 182 -4.37 -9.25 -16.74
C PRO A 182 -3.19 -8.86 -15.84
N VAL A 183 -3.41 -7.89 -14.95
CA VAL A 183 -2.47 -7.61 -13.87
C VAL A 183 -2.58 -8.74 -12.85
N HIS A 184 -1.55 -9.57 -12.78
CA HIS A 184 -1.44 -10.62 -11.77
C HIS A 184 -1.08 -9.99 -10.42
N TRP A 185 -2.08 -9.46 -9.71
CA TRP A 185 -1.93 -9.09 -8.31
C TRP A 185 -1.85 -10.36 -7.46
N GLY A 186 -0.69 -10.66 -6.90
CA GLY A 186 -0.56 -11.73 -5.91
C GLY A 186 -0.62 -13.15 -6.46
N ASP A 187 -0.53 -13.37 -7.77
CA ASP A 187 -0.39 -14.71 -8.31
C ASP A 187 1.00 -15.25 -7.94
N PRO A 188 1.10 -16.33 -7.13
CA PRO A 188 2.38 -16.92 -6.77
C PRO A 188 3.15 -17.52 -7.96
N ARG A 189 2.51 -17.60 -9.13
CA ARG A 189 3.09 -18.09 -10.39
C ARG A 189 3.47 -16.95 -11.33
N ALA A 190 3.02 -15.72 -11.08
CA ALA A 190 3.35 -14.59 -11.92
C ALA A 190 4.76 -14.07 -11.60
N ARG A 191 5.56 -13.88 -12.65
CA ARG A 191 6.87 -13.23 -12.56
C ARG A 191 6.67 -11.72 -12.60
N ILE A 192 7.48 -10.97 -11.84
CA ILE A 192 7.60 -9.52 -12.01
C ILE A 192 8.21 -9.29 -13.41
N PRO A 193 7.52 -8.61 -14.35
CA PRO A 193 8.06 -8.37 -15.68
C PRO A 193 9.35 -7.55 -15.60
N GLU A 194 10.34 -7.91 -16.42
CA GLU A 194 11.61 -7.17 -16.46
C GLU A 194 11.46 -5.90 -17.31
N LYS A 195 12.20 -4.85 -16.94
CA LYS A 195 12.14 -3.55 -17.59
C LYS A 195 12.56 -3.70 -19.06
N GLY A 196 11.59 -3.68 -19.99
CA GLY A 196 11.83 -3.81 -21.44
C GLY A 196 11.04 -4.92 -22.14
N GLU A 197 10.15 -5.65 -21.46
CA GLU A 197 9.32 -6.70 -22.06
C GLU A 197 7.98 -6.22 -22.67
N ALA A 198 7.87 -4.95 -23.06
CA ALA A 198 6.72 -4.40 -23.80
C ALA A 198 6.95 -4.37 -25.32
#